data_AF-A0A1G6VWX6-F1
#
_entry.id   AF-A0A1G6VWX6-F1
#
_cell.length_a   1.000
_cell.length_b   1.000
_cell.length_c   1.000
_cell.angle_alpha   90.00
_cell.angle_beta   90.00
_cell.angle_gamma   90.00
#
_symmetry.space_group_name_H-M   'P 1'
#
loop_
_entity.id
_entity.type
_entity.pdbx_description
1 polymer ?
#
loop_
_entity_poly.entity_id
_entity_poly.type
_entity_poly.pdbx_seq_one_letter_code
_entity_poly.pdbx_strand_id
1 'polypeptide(L)'
;MIGHKVIEIEVGPVPAEEACAQVGRDDYNERSRRECAVYVRQLQRIFGYPEPTVLKFVRRGFPHEFGRYHEVVAVMTAQGANLFDDAKLPIEWDHIARAELTWLRLQQKWRERVLAQPSAMALVPDIFRSGEIPDFPDHPIAQWWAMGFAPMTPLLGLH
;
A
#
# COMPACT_ATOMS: atom_id res chain seq x y z
N MET A 1 29.32 -22.40 4.25
CA MET A 1 28.23 -21.62 3.62
C MET A 1 28.71 -20.18 3.52
N ILE A 2 28.99 -19.70 2.31
CA ILE A 2 29.34 -18.29 2.12
C ILE A 2 28.03 -17.51 2.23
N GLY A 3 27.83 -16.78 3.33
CA GLY A 3 26.68 -15.90 3.46
C GLY A 3 26.75 -14.85 2.37
N HIS A 4 25.80 -14.86 1.44
CA HIS A 4 25.70 -13.80 0.45
C HIS A 4 25.53 -12.47 1.19
N LYS A 5 26.39 -11.49 0.88
CA LYS A 5 26.30 -10.14 1.46
C LYS A 5 24.92 -9.57 1.13
N VAL A 6 24.15 -9.26 2.16
CA VAL A 6 22.87 -8.56 2.05
C VAL A 6 23.13 -7.06 2.06
N ILE A 7 22.49 -6.35 1.15
CA ILE A 7 22.49 -4.89 1.03
C ILE A 7 21.10 -4.40 1.43
N GLU A 8 21.05 -3.37 2.25
CA GLU A 8 19.81 -2.76 2.72
C GLU A 8 19.85 -1.26 2.46
N ILE A 9 18.79 -0.73 1.85
CA ILE A 9 18.62 0.70 1.56
C ILE A 9 17.26 1.14 2.10
N GLU A 10 17.25 2.20 2.91
CA GLU A 10 16.04 2.87 3.38
C GLU A 10 15.43 3.67 2.22
N VAL A 11 14.16 3.41 1.94
CA VAL A 11 13.39 4.04 0.85
C VAL A 11 12.46 5.14 1.39
N GLY A 12 12.19 5.11 2.69
CA GLY A 12 11.22 5.97 3.36
C GLY A 12 9.83 5.31 3.54
N PRO A 13 8.90 6.00 4.22
CA PRO A 13 7.61 5.43 4.61
C PRO A 13 6.56 5.47 3.48
N VAL A 14 6.69 6.43 2.56
CA VAL A 14 5.80 6.79 1.45
C VAL A 14 6.62 7.40 0.30
N PRO A 15 6.05 7.63 -0.90
CA PRO A 15 6.69 8.39 -1.98
C PRO A 15 7.16 9.79 -1.54
N ALA A 16 8.22 10.30 -2.15
CA ALA A 16 8.97 11.44 -1.61
C ALA A 16 8.17 12.75 -1.43
N GLU A 17 7.16 13.00 -2.27
CA GLU A 17 6.32 14.20 -2.21
C GLU A 17 4.97 13.97 -1.49
N GLU A 18 4.75 12.78 -0.93
CA GLU A 18 3.50 12.42 -0.26
C GLU A 18 3.54 12.71 1.25
N ALA A 19 2.41 13.13 1.80
CA ALA A 19 2.29 13.34 3.24
C ALA A 19 2.26 12.01 3.99
N CYS A 20 3.29 11.74 4.81
CA CYS A 20 3.37 10.54 5.63
C CYS A 20 2.69 10.68 7.01
N ALA A 21 2.31 9.54 7.60
CA ALA A 21 1.86 9.49 8.98
C ALA A 21 2.89 10.13 9.94
N GLN A 22 2.40 10.97 10.85
CA GLN A 22 3.24 11.70 11.80
C GLN A 22 3.20 11.04 13.18
N VAL A 23 4.38 10.81 13.76
CA VAL A 23 4.53 10.26 15.12
C VAL A 23 3.84 11.21 16.11
N GLY A 24 3.11 10.66 17.09
CA GLY A 24 2.36 11.43 18.08
C GLY A 24 0.89 11.68 17.71
N ARG A 25 0.41 11.22 16.56
CA ARG A 25 -1.02 11.10 16.25
C ARG A 25 -1.57 9.76 16.75
N ASP A 26 -2.79 9.75 17.26
CA ASP A 26 -3.45 8.54 17.78
C ASP A 26 -3.56 7.42 16.73
N ASP A 27 -3.72 7.78 15.45
CA ASP A 27 -3.84 6.84 14.33
C ASP A 27 -2.49 6.47 13.68
N TYR A 28 -1.36 6.97 14.22
CA TYR A 28 -0.04 6.82 13.59
C TYR A 28 0.33 5.36 13.27
N ASN A 29 0.21 4.48 14.27
CA ASN A 29 0.63 3.09 14.11
C ASN A 29 -0.20 2.36 13.03
N GLU A 30 -1.49 2.63 12.97
CA GLU A 30 -2.36 2.02 11.97
C GLU A 30 -2.09 2.59 10.58
N ARG A 31 -1.99 3.91 10.49
CA ARG A 31 -1.77 4.63 9.24
C ARG A 31 -0.41 4.32 8.62
N SER A 32 0.68 4.42 9.39
CA SER A 32 2.04 4.10 8.92
C SER A 32 2.15 2.65 8.42
N ARG A 33 1.52 1.69 9.11
CA ARG A 33 1.54 0.29 8.69
C ARG A 33 0.80 0.07 7.37
N ARG A 34 -0.30 0.79 7.13
CA ARG A 34 -1.04 0.75 5.85
C ARG A 34 -0.23 1.41 4.73
N GLU A 35 0.27 2.61 4.97
CA GLU A 35 1.08 3.39 4.03
C GLU A 35 2.29 2.58 3.54
N CYS A 36 3.11 2.03 4.45
CA CYS A 36 4.25 1.21 4.04
C CYS A 36 3.84 -0.06 3.29
N ALA A 37 2.72 -0.69 3.66
CA ALA A 37 2.26 -1.91 2.98
C ALA A 37 1.81 -1.62 1.53
N VAL A 38 1.12 -0.50 1.32
CA VAL A 38 0.75 -0.01 -0.02
C VAL A 38 2.00 0.37 -0.80
N TYR A 39 2.95 1.06 -0.16
CA TYR A 39 4.19 1.49 -0.82
C TYR A 39 5.04 0.31 -1.27
N VAL A 40 5.15 -0.74 -0.46
CA VAL A 40 5.79 -2.01 -0.86
C VAL A 40 5.15 -2.57 -2.14
N ARG A 41 3.82 -2.55 -2.26
CA ARG A 41 3.13 -3.05 -3.47
C ARG A 41 3.36 -2.15 -4.69
N GLN A 42 3.38 -0.83 -4.53
CA GLN A 42 3.75 0.09 -5.61
C GLN A 42 5.19 -0.14 -6.07
N LEU A 43 6.14 -0.30 -5.14
CA LEU A 43 7.53 -0.60 -5.48
C LEU A 43 7.65 -1.96 -6.17
N GLN A 44 6.92 -2.98 -5.71
CA GLN A 44 6.86 -4.26 -6.42
C GLN A 44 6.41 -4.10 -7.87
N ARG A 45 5.38 -3.28 -8.15
CA ARG A 45 4.94 -2.97 -9.53
C ARG A 45 6.03 -2.27 -10.35
N ILE A 46 6.60 -1.19 -9.82
CA ILE A 46 7.63 -0.37 -10.49
C ILE A 46 8.86 -1.22 -10.85
N PHE A 47 9.27 -2.12 -9.96
CA PHE A 47 10.43 -2.99 -10.16
C PHE A 47 10.09 -4.31 -10.86
N GLY A 48 8.87 -4.47 -11.38
CA GLY A 48 8.49 -5.62 -12.21
C GLY A 48 8.37 -6.94 -11.44
N TYR A 49 7.94 -6.89 -10.18
CA TYR A 49 7.80 -8.04 -9.29
C TYR A 49 9.06 -8.91 -9.22
N PRO A 50 10.19 -8.35 -8.73
CA PRO A 50 11.44 -9.08 -8.68
C PRO A 50 11.34 -10.29 -7.76
N GLU A 51 12.15 -11.32 -8.04
CA GLU A 51 12.29 -12.48 -7.16
C GLU A 51 12.66 -12.04 -5.73
N PRO A 52 11.88 -12.40 -4.68
CA PRO A 52 12.10 -11.90 -3.32
C PRO A 52 13.46 -12.28 -2.70
N THR A 53 14.12 -13.31 -3.23
CA THR A 53 15.48 -13.71 -2.84
C THR A 53 16.56 -12.81 -3.45
N VAL A 54 16.24 -12.06 -4.50
CA VAL A 54 17.14 -11.14 -5.21
C VAL A 54 16.93 -9.71 -4.74
N LEU A 55 15.69 -9.23 -4.75
CA LEU A 55 15.27 -7.90 -4.30
C LEU A 55 13.87 -8.01 -3.70
N LYS A 56 13.69 -7.50 -2.48
CA LYS A 56 12.38 -7.36 -1.85
C LYS A 56 12.27 -6.04 -1.10
N PHE A 57 11.06 -5.52 -1.01
CA PHE A 57 10.72 -4.36 -0.19
C PHE A 57 10.01 -4.83 1.06
N VAL A 58 10.47 -4.39 2.23
CA VAL A 58 9.91 -4.81 3.53
C VAL A 58 9.70 -3.60 4.42
N ARG A 59 8.62 -3.61 5.22
CA ARG A 59 8.46 -2.63 6.30
C ARG A 59 9.41 -2.96 7.44
N ARG A 60 10.19 -1.99 7.91
CA ARG A 60 10.93 -2.06 9.17
C ARG A 60 10.48 -0.98 10.13
N GLY A 61 10.62 -1.25 11.43
CA GLY A 61 10.36 -0.28 12.48
C GLY A 61 11.65 0.08 13.17
N PHE A 62 11.96 1.37 13.27
CA PHE A 62 13.15 1.91 13.90
C PHE A 62 12.77 2.57 15.24
N PRO A 63 13.56 2.38 16.32
CA PRO A 63 13.32 3.05 17.59
C PRO A 63 13.48 4.57 17.44
N HIS A 64 12.55 5.34 17.98
CA HIS A 64 12.64 6.80 18.10
C HIS A 64 12.09 7.25 19.47
N GLU A 65 12.41 8.48 19.90
CA GLU A 65 12.04 9.02 21.21
C GLU A 65 10.53 9.02 21.51
N PHE A 66 9.69 9.00 20.47
CA PHE A 66 8.22 9.08 20.56
C PHE A 66 7.50 7.81 20.08
N GLY A 67 8.23 6.70 19.92
CA GLY A 67 7.67 5.41 19.48
C GLY A 67 8.53 4.74 18.41
N ARG A 68 7.94 3.78 17.67
CA ARG A 68 8.62 3.15 16.54
C ARG A 68 8.21 3.85 15.26
N TYR A 69 9.19 4.38 14.53
CA TYR A 69 8.97 4.91 13.21
C TYR A 69 9.05 3.79 12.16
N HIS A 70 8.12 3.73 11.21
CA HIS A 70 8.12 2.69 10.18
C HIS A 70 8.58 3.22 8.83
N GLU A 71 9.45 2.45 8.16
CA GLU A 71 9.87 2.73 6.79
C GLU A 71 9.79 1.49 5.91
N VAL A 72 9.82 1.70 4.60
CA VAL A 72 10.12 0.65 3.63
C VAL A 72 11.64 0.58 3.42
N VAL A 73 12.16 -0.63 3.46
CA VAL A 73 13.57 -0.95 3.22
C VAL A 73 13.66 -1.90 2.04
N ALA A 74 14.48 -1.55 1.05
CA ALA A 74 14.87 -2.45 -0.02
C ALA A 74 15.97 -3.38 0.52
N VAL A 75 15.71 -4.69 0.50
CA VAL A 75 16.65 -5.73 0.94
C VAL A 75 17.03 -6.56 -0.28
N MET A 76 18.32 -6.64 -0.57
CA MET A 76 18.78 -7.19 -1.85
C MET A 76 20.13 -7.90 -1.74
N THR A 77 20.40 -8.75 -2.71
CA THR A 77 21.76 -9.30 -2.97
C THR A 77 22.54 -8.35 -3.88
N ALA A 78 23.80 -8.68 -4.19
CA ALA A 78 24.56 -7.94 -5.22
C ALA A 78 23.88 -7.97 -6.60
N GLN A 79 23.16 -9.03 -6.95
CA GLN A 79 22.36 -9.07 -8.18
C GLN A 79 21.17 -8.10 -8.09
N GLY A 80 20.49 -8.08 -6.94
CA GLY A 80 19.37 -7.15 -6.74
C GLY A 80 19.81 -5.68 -6.73
N ALA A 81 21.04 -5.39 -6.30
CA ALA A 81 21.62 -4.05 -6.40
C ALA A 81 21.80 -3.57 -7.85
N ASN A 82 21.93 -4.48 -8.82
CA ASN A 82 21.93 -4.11 -10.24
C ASN A 82 20.51 -3.89 -10.80
N LEU A 83 19.47 -4.38 -10.10
CA LEU A 83 18.06 -4.17 -10.46
C LEU A 83 17.48 -2.93 -9.80
N PHE A 84 17.99 -2.57 -8.61
CA PHE A 84 17.57 -1.42 -7.85
C PHE A 84 18.17 -0.15 -8.45
N ASP A 85 17.30 0.75 -8.88
CA ASP A 85 17.61 2.05 -9.47
C ASP A 85 16.79 3.08 -8.68
N ASP A 86 17.47 3.89 -7.87
CA ASP A 86 16.83 4.85 -6.97
C ASP A 86 16.08 5.95 -7.74
N ALA A 87 16.47 6.23 -8.98
CA ALA A 87 15.76 7.14 -9.87
C ALA A 87 14.36 6.65 -10.26
N LYS A 88 14.05 5.35 -10.07
CA LYS A 88 12.70 4.80 -10.27
C LYS A 88 11.81 4.91 -9.04
N LEU A 89 12.33 5.34 -7.90
CA LEU A 89 11.51 5.57 -6.72
C LEU A 89 10.45 6.62 -7.04
N PRO A 90 9.16 6.33 -6.76
CA PRO A 90 8.11 7.26 -7.12
C PRO A 90 8.12 8.47 -6.19
N ILE A 91 7.82 9.62 -6.75
CA ILE A 91 7.58 10.85 -5.98
C ILE A 91 6.13 10.93 -5.47
N GLU A 92 5.20 10.24 -6.14
CA GLU A 92 3.76 10.22 -5.82
C GLU A 92 3.16 8.81 -5.79
N TRP A 93 1.99 8.65 -5.19
CA TRP A 93 1.23 7.39 -5.29
C TRP A 93 0.68 7.17 -6.70
N ASP A 94 0.84 5.95 -7.22
CA ASP A 94 0.13 5.51 -8.43
C ASP A 94 -1.39 5.36 -8.17
N HIS A 95 -2.20 5.20 -9.22
CA HIS A 95 -3.66 5.16 -9.05
C HIS A 95 -4.10 3.94 -8.24
N ILE A 96 -3.39 2.82 -8.38
CA ILE A 96 -3.64 1.61 -7.60
C ILE A 96 -3.43 1.89 -6.11
N ALA A 97 -2.29 2.47 -5.73
CA ALA A 97 -1.95 2.77 -4.35
C ALA A 97 -2.94 3.76 -3.70
N ARG A 98 -3.36 4.80 -4.43
CA ARG A 98 -4.40 5.74 -3.95
C ARG A 98 -5.73 5.03 -3.70
N ALA A 99 -6.12 4.13 -4.60
CA ALA A 99 -7.32 3.31 -4.47
C ALA A 99 -7.21 2.33 -3.29
N GLU A 100 -6.08 1.63 -3.13
CA GLU A 100 -5.84 0.72 -1.99
C GLU A 100 -5.92 1.46 -0.65
N LEU A 101 -5.27 2.62 -0.51
CA LEU A 101 -5.31 3.44 0.71
C LEU A 101 -6.74 3.86 1.03
N THR A 102 -7.49 4.29 0.02
CA THR A 102 -8.90 4.68 0.15
C THR A 102 -9.75 3.50 0.60
N TRP A 103 -9.60 2.35 -0.06
CA TRP A 103 -10.36 1.15 0.24
C TRP A 103 -10.07 0.64 1.64
N LEU A 104 -8.79 0.55 2.04
CA LEU A 104 -8.38 0.10 3.39
C LEU A 104 -8.97 1.00 4.47
N ARG A 105 -8.96 2.32 4.27
CA ARG A 105 -9.55 3.28 5.20
C ARG A 105 -11.06 3.10 5.32
N LEU A 106 -11.78 2.91 4.21
CA LEU A 106 -13.23 2.74 4.23
C LEU A 106 -13.64 1.37 4.77
N GLN A 107 -12.92 0.31 4.43
CA GLN A 107 -13.12 -1.03 4.96
C GLN A 107 -12.99 -1.02 6.50
N GLN A 108 -11.95 -0.36 7.03
CA GLN A 108 -11.78 -0.21 8.48
C GLN A 108 -12.98 0.49 9.13
N LYS A 109 -13.42 1.63 8.57
CA LYS A 109 -14.60 2.35 9.07
C LYS A 109 -15.86 1.50 9.06
N TRP A 110 -16.06 0.70 8.01
CA TRP A 110 -17.18 -0.25 7.95
C TRP A 110 -17.07 -1.33 9.01
N ARG A 111 -15.88 -1.90 9.22
CA ARG A 111 -15.63 -2.89 10.29
C ARG A 111 -15.94 -2.31 11.67
N GLU A 112 -15.44 -1.13 11.98
CA GLU A 112 -15.72 -0.43 13.24
C GLU A 112 -17.21 -0.17 13.41
N ARG A 113 -17.90 0.28 12.36
CA ARG A 113 -19.35 0.51 12.39
C ARG A 113 -20.14 -0.78 12.63
N VAL A 114 -19.77 -1.88 11.98
CA VAL A 114 -20.42 -3.19 12.16
C VAL A 114 -20.18 -3.71 13.58
N LEU A 115 -18.97 -3.53 14.12
CA LEU A 115 -18.65 -3.90 15.50
C LEU A 115 -19.51 -3.11 16.51
N ALA A 116 -19.69 -1.81 16.28
CA ALA A 116 -20.52 -0.96 17.13
C ALA A 116 -22.03 -1.21 16.95
N GLN A 117 -22.46 -1.55 15.73
CA GLN A 117 -23.85 -1.77 15.36
C GLN A 117 -23.94 -2.95 14.37
N PRO A 118 -24.16 -4.19 14.84
CA PRO A 118 -24.18 -5.37 13.97
C PRO A 118 -25.21 -5.31 12.83
N SER A 119 -26.33 -4.60 13.00
CA SER A 119 -27.33 -4.40 11.94
C SER A 119 -26.83 -3.56 10.77
N ALA A 120 -25.75 -2.79 10.94
CA ALA A 120 -25.11 -2.04 9.85
C ALA A 120 -24.50 -2.97 8.79
N MET A 121 -24.33 -4.26 9.06
CA MET A 121 -23.83 -5.25 8.09
C MET A 121 -24.62 -5.21 6.78
N ALA A 122 -25.94 -5.04 6.85
CA ALA A 122 -26.82 -4.98 5.68
C ALA A 122 -26.52 -3.78 4.75
N LEU A 123 -25.84 -2.75 5.27
CA LEU A 123 -25.51 -1.52 4.54
C LEU A 123 -24.09 -1.53 3.98
N VAL A 124 -23.25 -2.50 4.34
CA VAL A 124 -21.86 -2.56 3.88
C VAL A 124 -21.84 -2.85 2.38
N PRO A 125 -21.25 -1.99 1.53
CA PRO A 125 -21.07 -2.27 0.11
C PRO A 125 -20.24 -3.54 -0.11
N ASP A 126 -20.56 -4.31 -1.16
CA ASP A 126 -19.95 -5.63 -1.41
C ASP A 126 -18.42 -5.57 -1.47
N ILE A 127 -17.85 -4.52 -2.05
CA ILE A 127 -16.40 -4.34 -2.15
C ILE A 127 -15.70 -4.32 -0.78
N PHE A 128 -16.37 -3.93 0.30
CA PHE A 128 -15.81 -3.88 1.65
C PHE A 128 -16.12 -5.13 2.49
N ARG A 129 -16.96 -6.04 1.98
CA ARG A 129 -17.28 -7.30 2.66
C ARG A 129 -16.14 -8.31 2.56
N SER A 130 -15.38 -8.25 1.46
CA SER A 130 -14.16 -9.05 1.30
C SER A 130 -13.09 -8.63 2.31
N GLY A 131 -12.31 -9.60 2.78
CA GLY A 131 -11.09 -9.35 3.55
C GLY A 131 -9.88 -8.95 2.70
N GLU A 132 -9.95 -9.19 1.39
CA GLU A 132 -8.87 -9.00 0.43
C GLU A 132 -9.02 -7.68 -0.32
N ILE A 133 -7.89 -7.03 -0.60
CA ILE A 133 -7.83 -5.80 -1.39
C ILE A 133 -8.22 -6.14 -2.84
N PRO A 134 -9.18 -5.42 -3.46
CA PRO A 134 -9.51 -5.61 -4.87
C PRO A 134 -8.34 -5.32 -5.81
N ASP A 135 -8.31 -6.00 -6.95
CA ASP A 135 -7.37 -5.69 -8.03
C ASP A 135 -7.83 -4.42 -8.76
N PHE A 136 -7.25 -3.28 -8.39
CA PHE A 136 -7.59 -1.97 -8.96
C PHE A 136 -6.83 -1.72 -10.26
N PRO A 137 -7.46 -1.11 -11.29
CA PRO A 137 -6.74 -0.71 -12.49
C PRO A 137 -5.81 0.48 -12.20
N ASP A 138 -4.69 0.59 -12.92
CA ASP A 138 -3.86 1.79 -12.90
C ASP A 138 -4.49 2.92 -13.73
N HIS A 139 -5.60 3.46 -13.23
CA HIS A 139 -6.37 4.51 -13.88
C HIS A 139 -7.13 5.34 -12.82
N PRO A 140 -7.36 6.65 -13.02
CA PRO A 140 -8.07 7.50 -12.05
C PRO A 140 -9.44 6.96 -11.59
N ILE A 141 -10.09 6.13 -12.41
CA ILE A 141 -11.37 5.48 -12.08
C ILE A 141 -11.28 4.54 -10.87
N ALA A 142 -10.09 3.99 -10.58
CA ALA A 142 -9.86 3.11 -9.44
C ALA A 142 -10.25 3.78 -8.11
N GLN A 143 -10.08 5.10 -8.01
CA GLN A 143 -10.49 5.86 -6.84
C GLN A 143 -11.99 5.75 -6.57
N TRP A 144 -12.82 5.76 -7.62
CA TRP A 144 -14.27 5.63 -7.51
C TRP A 144 -14.66 4.23 -7.08
N TRP A 145 -14.00 3.22 -7.65
CA TRP A 145 -14.21 1.82 -7.27
C TRP A 145 -13.87 1.61 -5.80
N ALA A 146 -12.73 2.13 -5.34
CA ALA A 146 -12.30 2.06 -3.94
C ALA A 146 -13.27 2.73 -2.97
N MET A 147 -14.07 3.71 -3.42
CA MET A 147 -15.13 4.32 -2.63
C MET A 147 -16.43 3.51 -2.61
N GLY A 148 -16.52 2.41 -3.36
CA GLY A 148 -17.71 1.58 -3.50
C GLY A 148 -18.67 2.05 -4.60
N PHE A 149 -18.25 2.97 -5.45
CA PHE A 149 -19.00 3.31 -6.66
C PHE A 149 -18.64 2.32 -7.76
N ALA A 150 -19.60 1.49 -8.19
CA ALA A 150 -19.46 0.77 -9.43
C ALA A 150 -19.47 1.79 -10.58
N PRO A 151 -18.54 1.73 -11.55
CA PRO A 151 -18.69 2.51 -12.76
C PRO A 151 -20.00 2.05 -13.39
N MET A 152 -20.87 2.99 -13.75
CA MET A 152 -21.95 2.68 -14.69
C MET A 152 -21.25 2.17 -15.94
N THR A 153 -21.21 0.85 -16.15
CA THR A 153 -20.81 0.30 -17.44
C THR A 153 -21.79 0.92 -18.42
N PRO A 154 -21.38 1.82 -19.34
CA PRO A 154 -22.21 2.01 -20.50
C PRO A 154 -22.22 0.61 -21.12
N LEU A 155 -23.41 0.00 -21.25
CA LEU A 155 -23.61 -1.04 -22.23
C LEU A 155 -23.11 -0.44 -23.54
N LEU A 156 -21.83 -0.66 -23.86
CA LEU A 156 -21.31 -0.51 -25.20
C LEU A 156 -22.05 -1.61 -25.96
N GLY A 157 -23.21 -1.23 -26.48
CA GLY A 157 -23.99 -2.03 -27.38
C GLY A 157 -23.05 -2.45 -28.48
N LEU A 158 -22.83 -3.76 -28.58
CA LEU A 158 -22.32 -4.37 -29.78
C LEU A 158 -23.35 -4.10 -30.89
N HIS A 159 -23.06 -3.10 -31.72
CA HIS A 159 -23.64 -2.91 -33.04
C HIS A 159 -22.50 -2.76 -34.05
#